data_AF-M0ZKV5-F1
#
_entry.id   AF-M0ZKV5-F1
#
_cell.length_a   1.000
_cell.length_b   1.000
_cell.length_c   1.000
_cell.angle_alpha   90.00
_cell.angle_beta   90.00
_cell.angle_gamma   90.00
#
_symmetry.space_group_name_H-M   'P 1'
#
loop_
_entity.id
_entity.type
_entity.pdbx_description
1 polymer ?
#
loop_
_entity_poly.entity_id
_entity_poly.type
_entity_poly.pdbx_seq_one_letter_code
_entity_poly.pdbx_strand_id
1 'polypeptide(L)'
;MTEFSECIEELELVDPPLFGGSYTWRRGEGHQTASRIDRFLYSSQWEEQFTFIKQSTMPKLGSDHNPILLTCGNLNFKKSYFKFENWWMRVEGFKEEVKLWWQSFVITGTPGFVLAEKLKLLKGKMKEWSKNNRKNCKAQKEEIMEELAKWEAVQEQRVLTEEEIQQKTNLASTYEQVAKNEEIRWRQRSRIQWLKQRDKNTKFFHRVATSQKRYNSIESLLVDGCNTNDPSVIKETIKSFYQNLYTEPEEWRPELQLQGITTISVEEQIELEGPFEEEEILGCLKLYAMEKAPGPDGFPCPFTCLSGDPKREYYKGYTRIPG
;
A
#
# COMPACT_ATOMS: atom_id res chain seq x y z
N MET A 1 -7.14 28.90 -22.41
CA MET A 1 -6.70 27.91 -21.40
C MET A 1 -7.62 26.69 -21.39
N THR A 2 -8.95 26.88 -21.50
CA THR A 2 -9.91 25.76 -21.65
C THR A 2 -9.60 24.86 -22.85
N GLU A 3 -9.42 25.42 -24.05
CA GLU A 3 -9.06 24.63 -25.26
C GLU A 3 -7.75 23.84 -25.11
N PHE A 4 -6.77 24.38 -24.39
CA PHE A 4 -5.50 23.68 -24.13
C PHE A 4 -5.68 22.55 -23.11
N SER A 5 -6.49 22.78 -22.07
CA SER A 5 -6.87 21.73 -21.11
C SER A 5 -7.69 20.62 -21.77
N GLU A 6 -8.63 20.98 -22.64
CA GLU A 6 -9.40 20.04 -23.46
C GLU A 6 -8.48 19.20 -24.35
N CYS A 7 -7.52 19.82 -25.03
CA CYS A 7 -6.53 19.11 -25.83
C CYS A 7 -5.67 18.13 -25.00
N ILE A 8 -5.27 18.51 -23.78
CA ILE A 8 -4.55 17.61 -22.86
C ILE A 8 -5.42 16.41 -22.49
N GLU A 9 -6.70 16.64 -22.20
CA GLU A 9 -7.66 15.59 -21.85
C GLU A 9 -7.96 14.66 -23.04
N GLU A 10 -8.20 15.22 -24.24
CA GLU A 10 -8.46 14.48 -25.48
C GLU A 10 -7.29 13.57 -25.88
N LEU A 11 -6.05 14.05 -25.69
CA LEU A 11 -4.84 13.30 -26.00
C LEU A 11 -4.38 12.38 -24.85
N GLU A 12 -5.14 12.31 -23.76
CA GLU A 12 -4.81 11.59 -22.53
C GLU A 12 -3.38 11.88 -22.02
N LEU A 13 -2.93 13.13 -22.13
CA LEU A 13 -1.61 13.55 -21.70
C LEU A 13 -1.59 13.78 -20.19
N VAL A 14 -0.48 13.40 -19.56
CA VAL A 14 -0.26 13.60 -18.13
C VAL A 14 0.53 14.88 -17.92
N ASP A 15 -0.04 15.82 -17.17
CA ASP A 15 0.64 17.03 -16.68
C ASP A 15 1.15 16.79 -15.24
N PRO A 16 2.46 16.55 -15.03
CA PRO A 16 3.02 16.30 -13.71
C PRO A 16 2.97 17.56 -12.83
N PRO A 17 2.89 17.42 -11.49
CA PRO A 17 3.04 18.56 -10.60
C PRO A 17 4.44 19.19 -10.73
N LEU A 18 4.51 20.51 -10.57
CA LEU A 18 5.74 21.29 -10.62
C LEU A 18 6.33 21.42 -9.21
N PHE A 19 7.55 20.95 -9.02
CA PHE A 19 8.29 21.04 -7.75
C PHE A 19 9.29 22.20 -7.75
N GLY A 20 9.60 22.76 -6.58
CA GLY A 20 10.54 23.88 -6.44
C GLY A 20 9.94 25.27 -6.70
N GLY A 21 8.67 25.34 -7.09
CA GLY A 21 7.91 26.58 -7.29
C GLY A 21 6.56 26.31 -7.94
N SER A 22 5.63 27.27 -7.83
CA SER A 22 4.27 27.15 -8.39
C SER A 22 4.14 27.71 -9.81
N TYR A 23 5.11 28.51 -10.26
CA TYR A 23 5.05 29.28 -11.51
C TYR A 23 6.33 29.12 -12.30
N THR A 24 6.22 29.12 -13.63
CA THR A 24 7.37 29.04 -14.55
C THR A 24 7.65 30.38 -15.23
N TRP A 25 6.71 31.32 -15.17
CA TRP A 25 6.86 32.66 -15.70
C TRP A 25 6.39 33.69 -14.69
N ARG A 26 7.12 34.80 -14.59
CA ARG A 26 6.77 35.91 -13.70
C ARG A 26 7.17 37.26 -14.30
N ARG A 27 6.32 38.28 -14.15
CA ARG A 27 6.54 39.64 -14.66
C ARG A 27 6.05 40.70 -13.66
N GLY A 28 6.60 41.91 -13.77
CA GLY A 28 6.27 43.09 -12.93
C GLY A 28 7.23 43.30 -11.76
N GLU A 29 7.34 44.54 -11.28
CA GLU A 29 8.13 44.88 -10.08
C GLU A 29 7.55 44.12 -8.87
N GLY A 30 8.37 43.27 -8.25
CA GLY A 30 7.94 42.40 -7.15
C GLY A 30 7.22 41.11 -7.56
N HIS A 31 7.20 40.73 -8.85
CA HIS A 31 6.55 39.51 -9.34
C HIS A 31 5.04 39.44 -9.07
N GLN A 32 4.33 40.56 -9.19
CA GLN A 32 2.88 40.64 -8.98
C GLN A 32 2.06 39.80 -9.98
N THR A 33 2.62 39.51 -11.16
CA THR A 33 2.00 38.64 -12.15
C THR A 33 2.85 37.39 -12.34
N ALA A 34 2.22 36.22 -12.22
CA ALA A 34 2.89 34.93 -12.37
C ALA A 34 1.96 33.91 -13.03
N SER A 35 2.52 33.01 -13.84
CA SER A 35 1.76 31.93 -14.49
C SER A 35 2.63 30.69 -14.71
N ARG A 36 1.99 29.54 -14.87
CA ARG A 36 2.63 28.27 -15.25
C ARG A 36 2.29 27.97 -16.72
N ILE A 37 3.16 28.45 -17.60
CA ILE A 37 3.01 28.33 -19.06
C ILE A 37 4.02 27.36 -19.69
N ASP A 38 5.05 26.96 -18.95
CA ASP A 38 6.04 25.98 -19.37
C ASP A 38 5.73 24.64 -18.67
N ARG A 39 5.51 23.57 -19.44
CA ARG A 39 5.13 22.26 -18.91
C ARG A 39 5.71 21.15 -19.79
N PHE A 40 6.16 20.07 -19.17
CA PHE A 40 6.33 18.79 -19.84
C PHE A 40 5.01 18.03 -19.78
N LEU A 41 4.53 17.60 -20.94
CA LEU A 41 3.41 16.69 -21.07
C LEU A 41 3.95 15.37 -21.60
N TYR A 42 3.48 14.26 -21.06
CA TYR A 42 3.87 12.93 -21.53
C TYR A 42 2.68 11.99 -21.61
N SER A 43 2.79 10.98 -22.45
CA SER A 43 1.73 9.99 -22.62
C SER A 43 1.65 9.04 -21.42
N SER A 44 0.48 8.45 -21.22
CA SER A 44 0.28 7.46 -20.15
C SER A 44 1.18 6.22 -20.31
N GLN A 45 1.57 5.84 -21.53
CA GLN A 45 2.53 4.76 -21.77
C GLN A 45 3.93 5.07 -21.22
N TRP A 46 4.34 6.35 -21.25
CA TRP A 46 5.62 6.78 -20.67
C TRP A 46 5.64 6.60 -19.15
N GLU A 47 4.51 6.82 -18.49
CA GLU A 47 4.34 6.61 -17.05
C GLU A 47 4.44 5.13 -16.65
N GLU A 48 4.03 4.21 -17.52
CA GLU A 48 4.15 2.77 -17.29
C GLU A 48 5.61 2.30 -17.36
N GLN A 49 6.44 2.95 -18.18
CA GLN A 49 7.86 2.61 -18.36
C GLN A 49 8.76 3.19 -17.25
N PHE A 50 8.48 4.42 -16.80
CA PHE A 50 9.29 5.10 -15.79
C PHE A 50 8.57 5.19 -14.44
N THR A 51 9.10 4.47 -13.45
CA THR A 51 8.51 4.44 -12.10
C THR A 51 8.67 5.75 -11.32
N PHE A 52 9.51 6.67 -11.81
CA PHE A 52 9.69 8.01 -11.29
C PHE A 52 9.80 9.01 -12.44
N ILE A 53 8.90 9.99 -12.44
CA ILE A 53 8.90 11.15 -13.33
C ILE A 53 8.63 12.36 -12.47
N LYS A 54 9.49 13.37 -12.54
CA LYS A 54 9.39 14.61 -11.78
C LYS A 54 9.70 15.79 -12.66
N GLN A 55 8.88 16.82 -12.56
CA GLN A 55 9.15 18.13 -13.15
C GLN A 55 9.48 19.12 -12.04
N SER A 56 10.58 19.85 -12.15
CA SER A 56 10.95 20.90 -11.19
C SER A 56 11.43 22.18 -11.86
N THR A 57 11.21 23.32 -11.21
CA THR A 57 11.78 24.60 -11.62
C THR A 57 13.25 24.70 -11.23
N MET A 58 14.05 25.28 -12.10
CA MET A 58 15.43 25.65 -11.84
C MET A 58 15.55 27.15 -11.56
N PRO A 59 16.60 27.58 -10.83
CA PRO A 59 16.92 28.99 -10.68
C PRO A 59 17.13 29.63 -12.05
N LYS A 60 16.58 30.83 -12.24
CA LYS A 60 16.74 31.61 -13.47
C LYS A 60 17.83 32.67 -13.29
N LEU A 61 18.63 32.87 -14.33
CA LEU A 61 19.65 33.92 -14.41
C LEU A 61 19.21 34.93 -15.49
N GLY A 62 18.42 35.93 -15.09
CA GLY A 62 18.07 37.07 -15.97
C GLY A 62 16.88 36.90 -16.92
N SER A 63 16.17 35.76 -16.90
CA SER A 63 14.93 35.56 -17.68
C SER A 63 13.68 35.89 -16.85
N ASP A 64 12.57 36.22 -17.50
CA ASP A 64 11.24 36.22 -16.88
C ASP A 64 10.68 34.79 -16.71
N HIS A 65 11.23 33.81 -17.44
CA HIS A 65 10.98 32.38 -17.29
C HIS A 65 11.96 31.66 -16.34
N ASN A 66 11.45 30.69 -15.60
CA ASN A 66 12.20 29.68 -14.87
C ASN A 66 12.38 28.45 -15.78
N PRO A 67 13.62 28.00 -16.06
CA PRO A 67 13.83 26.74 -16.76
C PRO A 67 13.20 25.60 -15.97
N ILE A 68 12.58 24.65 -16.67
CA ILE A 68 12.02 23.44 -16.06
C ILE A 68 12.87 22.23 -16.41
N LEU A 69 13.10 21.36 -15.43
CA LEU A 69 13.85 20.12 -15.55
C LEU A 69 12.91 18.93 -15.37
N LEU A 70 12.92 18.00 -16.32
CA LEU A 70 12.27 16.70 -16.19
C LEU A 70 13.29 15.65 -15.77
N THR A 71 13.14 15.11 -14.57
CA THR A 71 13.92 13.98 -14.08
C THR A 71 13.07 12.72 -14.21
N CYS A 72 13.50 11.78 -15.07
CA CYS A 72 12.87 10.49 -15.25
C CYS A 72 13.85 9.35 -14.99
N GLY A 73 13.37 8.25 -14.41
CA GLY A 73 14.19 7.06 -14.21
C GLY A 73 13.55 5.99 -13.36
N ASN A 74 14.24 4.86 -13.26
CA ASN A 74 13.90 3.81 -12.31
C ASN A 74 14.64 4.07 -11.01
N LEU A 75 14.08 4.96 -10.17
CA LEU A 75 14.60 5.13 -8.82
C LEU A 75 14.47 3.79 -8.09
N ASN A 76 15.61 3.22 -7.70
CA ASN A 76 15.69 2.09 -6.79
C ASN A 76 15.27 2.54 -5.39
N PHE A 77 13.98 2.81 -5.22
CA PHE A 77 13.40 2.96 -3.88
C PHE A 77 13.76 1.71 -3.08
N LYS A 78 14.38 1.90 -1.91
CA LYS A 78 14.74 0.81 -0.99
C LYS A 78 13.54 -0.12 -0.77
N LYS A 79 13.83 -1.41 -0.52
CA LYS A 79 12.86 -2.51 -0.33
C LYS A 79 11.58 -2.01 0.33
N SER A 80 10.48 -2.05 -0.41
CA SER A 80 9.14 -1.76 0.11
C SER A 80 8.93 -2.52 1.43
N TYR A 81 8.36 -1.84 2.41
CA TYR A 81 7.85 -2.49 3.60
C TYR A 81 6.86 -3.59 3.20
N PHE A 82 6.80 -4.64 4.02
CA PHE A 82 5.87 -5.74 3.81
C PHE A 82 4.44 -5.21 3.85
N LYS A 83 3.65 -5.62 2.86
CA LYS A 83 2.21 -5.42 2.84
C LYS A 83 1.59 -6.73 2.43
N PHE A 84 0.70 -7.25 3.25
CA PHE A 84 -0.12 -8.38 2.87
C PHE A 84 -1.03 -7.99 1.70
N GLU A 85 -1.06 -8.81 0.66
CA GLU A 85 -1.96 -8.58 -0.49
C GLU A 85 -3.21 -9.47 -0.34
N ASN A 86 -4.39 -8.88 -0.45
CA ASN A 86 -5.65 -9.58 -0.12
C ASN A 86 -5.93 -10.79 -1.03
N TRP A 87 -5.40 -10.80 -2.25
CA TRP A 87 -5.56 -11.92 -3.18
C TRP A 87 -4.82 -13.18 -2.72
N TRP A 88 -3.84 -13.08 -1.81
CA TRP A 88 -3.18 -14.26 -1.24
C TRP A 88 -4.18 -15.21 -0.59
N MET A 89 -5.25 -14.67 0.02
CA MET A 89 -6.31 -15.47 0.63
C MET A 89 -7.19 -16.24 -0.36
N ARG A 90 -7.08 -15.96 -1.65
CA ARG A 90 -7.79 -16.66 -2.73
C ARG A 90 -6.96 -17.77 -3.35
N VAL A 91 -5.67 -17.83 -3.04
CA VAL A 91 -4.80 -18.92 -3.51
C VAL A 91 -5.11 -20.15 -2.66
N GLU A 92 -5.41 -21.25 -3.35
CA GLU A 92 -5.65 -22.54 -2.71
C GLU A 92 -4.40 -22.99 -1.92
N GLY A 93 -4.61 -23.51 -0.71
CA GLY A 93 -3.52 -23.93 0.19
C GLY A 93 -2.87 -22.81 1.00
N PHE A 94 -3.10 -21.52 0.69
CA PHE A 94 -2.43 -20.43 1.40
C PHE A 94 -2.83 -20.35 2.88
N LYS A 95 -4.10 -20.60 3.22
CA LYS A 95 -4.58 -20.51 4.61
C LYS A 95 -3.99 -21.65 5.45
N GLU A 96 -3.87 -22.82 4.85
CA GLU A 96 -3.31 -24.03 5.43
C GLU A 96 -1.81 -23.85 5.69
N GLU A 97 -1.06 -23.29 4.74
CA GLU A 97 0.34 -22.93 4.92
C GLU A 97 0.55 -21.92 6.05
N VAL A 98 -0.27 -20.86 6.12
CA VAL A 98 -0.20 -19.87 7.20
C VAL A 98 -0.44 -20.52 8.56
N LYS A 99 -1.41 -21.44 8.66
CA LYS A 99 -1.69 -22.19 9.89
C LYS A 99 -0.51 -23.07 10.29
N LEU A 100 0.09 -23.79 9.34
CA LEU A 100 1.26 -24.63 9.58
C LEU A 100 2.46 -23.80 10.06
N TRP A 101 2.74 -22.67 9.40
CA TRP A 101 3.81 -21.77 9.85
C TRP A 101 3.55 -21.25 11.25
N TRP A 102 2.32 -20.82 11.55
CA TRP A 102 1.98 -20.31 12.87
C TRP A 102 2.21 -21.34 13.98
N GLN A 103 1.78 -22.58 13.76
CA GLN A 103 1.93 -23.68 14.70
C GLN A 103 3.40 -24.11 14.87
N SER A 104 4.23 -23.92 13.83
CA SER A 104 5.67 -24.23 13.90
C SER A 104 6.48 -23.28 14.77
N PHE A 105 5.93 -22.10 15.11
CA PHE A 105 6.66 -21.09 15.88
C PHE A 105 6.50 -21.32 17.39
N VAL A 106 7.58 -21.78 18.02
CA VAL A 106 7.70 -21.89 19.48
C VAL A 106 8.47 -20.68 20.00
N ILE A 107 7.78 -19.79 20.73
CA ILE A 107 8.35 -18.57 21.29
C ILE A 107 7.90 -18.45 22.75
N THR A 108 8.82 -18.10 23.63
CA THR A 108 8.56 -17.91 25.06
C THR A 108 8.66 -16.42 25.42
N GLY A 109 7.80 -15.94 26.32
CA GLY A 109 7.77 -14.55 26.77
C GLY A 109 6.37 -14.10 27.18
N THR A 110 6.18 -12.79 27.35
CA THR A 110 4.85 -12.20 27.59
C THR A 110 3.95 -12.41 26.37
N PRO A 111 2.62 -12.49 26.53
CA PRO A 111 1.69 -12.64 25.40
C PRO A 111 1.95 -11.62 24.27
N GLY A 112 2.19 -10.35 24.67
CA GLY A 112 2.66 -9.24 23.83
C GLY A 112 3.85 -9.58 22.95
N PHE A 113 4.91 -10.03 23.59
CA PHE A 113 6.17 -10.36 22.94
C PHE A 113 6.04 -11.58 22.02
N VAL A 114 5.35 -12.62 22.48
CA VAL A 114 5.10 -13.84 21.69
C VAL A 114 4.36 -13.50 20.39
N LEU A 115 3.31 -12.66 20.45
CA LEU A 115 2.60 -12.24 19.25
C LEU A 115 3.50 -11.43 18.31
N ALA A 116 4.23 -10.45 18.83
CA ALA A 116 5.08 -9.59 18.02
C ALA A 116 6.15 -10.40 17.26
N GLU A 117 6.81 -11.33 17.94
CA GLU A 117 7.81 -12.20 17.30
C GLU A 117 7.17 -13.23 16.35
N LYS A 118 6.03 -13.84 16.69
CA LYS A 118 5.33 -14.74 15.76
C LYS A 118 4.90 -14.01 14.49
N LEU A 119 4.36 -12.79 14.59
CA LEU A 119 4.01 -11.97 13.43
C LEU A 119 5.23 -11.60 12.59
N LYS A 120 6.38 -11.34 13.23
CA LYS A 120 7.65 -11.06 12.55
C LYS A 120 8.19 -12.28 11.80
N LEU A 121 8.13 -13.47 12.39
CA LEU A 121 8.49 -14.73 11.72
C LEU A 121 7.53 -15.03 10.55
N LEU A 122 6.22 -14.86 10.77
CA LEU A 122 5.21 -15.07 9.74
C LEU A 122 5.41 -14.13 8.55
N LYS A 123 5.72 -12.85 8.82
CA LYS A 123 6.10 -11.87 7.81
C LYS A 123 7.32 -12.30 7.00
N GLY A 124 8.27 -13.01 7.59
CA GLY A 124 9.39 -13.63 6.89
C GLY A 124 8.93 -14.68 5.89
N LYS A 125 8.14 -15.66 6.36
CA LYS A 125 7.60 -16.75 5.52
C LYS A 125 6.70 -16.24 4.39
N MET A 126 5.82 -15.29 4.67
CA MET A 126 4.97 -14.68 3.64
C MET A 126 5.74 -13.90 2.58
N LYS A 127 6.86 -13.26 2.93
CA LYS A 127 7.73 -12.61 1.93
C LYS A 127 8.37 -13.61 0.98
N GLU A 128 8.83 -14.73 1.53
CA GLU A 128 9.43 -15.82 0.75
C GLU A 128 8.37 -16.45 -0.17
N TRP A 129 7.22 -16.81 0.40
CA TRP A 129 6.08 -17.32 -0.35
C TRP A 129 5.64 -16.36 -1.47
N SER A 130 5.47 -15.07 -1.16
CA SER A 130 5.07 -14.06 -2.16
C SER A 130 6.09 -13.93 -3.30
N LYS A 131 7.39 -14.03 -3.00
CA LYS A 131 8.44 -13.97 -4.02
C LYS A 131 8.38 -15.18 -4.96
N ASN A 132 8.17 -16.37 -4.41
CA ASN A 132 8.07 -17.61 -5.18
C ASN A 132 6.77 -17.63 -5.99
N ASN A 133 5.64 -17.32 -5.37
CA ASN A 133 4.34 -17.29 -6.03
C ASN A 133 4.29 -16.26 -7.16
N ARG A 134 4.88 -15.06 -6.99
CA ARG A 134 4.95 -14.06 -8.07
C ARG A 134 5.74 -14.53 -9.29
N LYS A 135 6.83 -15.26 -9.09
CA LYS A 135 7.59 -15.86 -10.20
C LYS A 135 6.75 -16.90 -10.91
N ASN A 136 6.07 -17.75 -10.14
CA ASN A 136 5.20 -18.80 -10.67
C ASN A 136 4.01 -18.21 -11.44
N CYS A 137 3.30 -17.21 -10.91
CA CYS A 137 2.17 -16.57 -11.60
C CYS A 137 2.58 -15.91 -12.92
N LYS A 138 3.79 -15.32 -13.00
CA LYS A 138 4.28 -14.72 -14.24
C LYS A 138 4.56 -15.80 -15.29
N ALA A 139 5.31 -16.84 -14.91
CA ALA A 139 5.60 -17.98 -15.79
C ALA A 139 4.31 -18.68 -16.23
N GLN A 140 3.37 -18.91 -15.30
CA GLN A 140 2.07 -19.53 -15.57
C GLN A 140 1.24 -18.72 -16.57
N LYS A 141 1.27 -17.38 -16.51
CA LYS A 141 0.59 -16.55 -17.51
C LYS A 141 1.21 -16.66 -18.89
N GLU A 142 2.54 -16.64 -18.97
CA GLU A 142 3.27 -16.80 -20.23
C GLU A 142 2.96 -18.17 -20.86
N GLU A 143 3.00 -19.24 -20.06
CA GLU A 143 2.64 -20.60 -20.46
C GLU A 143 1.19 -20.72 -20.95
N ILE A 144 0.21 -20.19 -20.19
CA ILE A 144 -1.20 -20.21 -20.60
C ILE A 144 -1.41 -19.45 -21.92
N MET A 145 -0.75 -18.31 -22.11
CA MET A 145 -0.85 -17.54 -23.36
C MET A 145 -0.24 -18.29 -24.54
N GLU A 146 0.89 -18.96 -24.34
CA GLU A 146 1.50 -19.82 -25.37
C GLU A 146 0.61 -21.01 -25.72
N GLU A 147 0.00 -21.67 -24.74
CA GLU A 147 -0.92 -22.78 -24.98
C GLU A 147 -2.19 -22.35 -25.69
N LEU A 148 -2.78 -21.21 -25.30
CA LEU A 148 -3.93 -20.63 -26.00
C LEU A 148 -3.59 -20.31 -27.46
N ALA A 149 -2.41 -19.75 -27.73
CA ALA A 149 -1.96 -19.49 -29.10
C ALA A 149 -1.77 -20.78 -29.92
N LYS A 150 -1.29 -21.86 -29.30
CA LYS A 150 -1.22 -23.19 -29.95
C LYS A 150 -2.61 -23.70 -30.30
N TRP A 151 -3.58 -23.59 -29.38
CA TRP A 151 -4.96 -24.01 -29.64
C TRP A 151 -5.63 -23.16 -30.73
N GLU A 152 -5.36 -21.87 -30.81
CA GLU A 152 -5.82 -21.00 -31.89
C GLU A 152 -5.27 -21.44 -33.25
N ALA A 153 -3.97 -21.74 -33.34
CA ALA A 153 -3.36 -22.25 -34.56
C ALA A 153 -3.93 -23.61 -35.01
N VAL A 154 -4.25 -24.52 -34.07
CA VAL A 154 -4.91 -25.79 -34.38
C VAL A 154 -6.35 -25.57 -34.86
N GLN A 155 -7.05 -24.61 -34.26
CA GLN A 155 -8.43 -24.27 -34.62
C GLN A 155 -8.55 -23.66 -36.03
N GLU A 156 -7.50 -23.00 -36.53
CA GLU A 156 -7.44 -22.53 -37.93
C GLU A 156 -7.32 -23.68 -38.94
N GLN A 157 -6.73 -24.82 -38.54
CA GLN A 157 -6.49 -25.97 -39.41
C GLN A 157 -7.64 -26.98 -39.36
N ARG A 158 -8.29 -27.14 -38.20
CA ARG A 158 -9.38 -28.10 -38.00
C ARG A 158 -10.32 -27.69 -36.87
N VAL A 159 -11.48 -28.33 -36.84
CA VAL A 159 -12.39 -28.24 -35.68
C VAL A 159 -11.76 -28.98 -34.49
N LEU A 160 -11.87 -28.36 -33.30
CA LEU A 160 -11.41 -28.94 -32.04
C LEU A 160 -12.36 -30.04 -31.55
N THR A 161 -11.83 -31.05 -30.87
CA THR A 161 -12.65 -32.07 -30.20
C THR A 161 -13.26 -31.51 -28.92
N GLU A 162 -14.28 -32.17 -28.36
CA GLU A 162 -14.90 -31.75 -27.10
C GLU A 162 -13.90 -31.69 -25.94
N GLU A 163 -12.96 -32.63 -25.88
CA GLU A 163 -11.89 -32.66 -24.87
C GLU A 163 -10.94 -31.45 -25.01
N GLU A 164 -10.59 -31.08 -26.24
CA GLU A 164 -9.71 -29.93 -26.52
C GLU A 164 -10.41 -28.59 -26.22
N ILE A 165 -11.71 -28.51 -26.52
CA ILE A 165 -12.55 -27.37 -26.11
C ILE A 165 -12.58 -27.26 -24.59
N GLN A 166 -12.70 -28.38 -23.86
CA GLN A 166 -12.67 -28.39 -22.41
C GLN A 166 -11.31 -27.94 -21.86
N GLN A 167 -10.20 -28.37 -22.47
CA GLN A 167 -8.86 -27.91 -22.08
C GLN A 167 -8.68 -26.41 -22.31
N LYS A 168 -9.09 -25.90 -23.48
CA LYS A 168 -9.06 -24.46 -23.80
C LYS A 168 -9.91 -23.63 -22.83
N THR A 169 -11.10 -24.10 -22.48
CA THR A 169 -11.96 -23.40 -21.50
C THR A 169 -11.38 -23.41 -20.10
N ASN A 170 -10.74 -24.50 -19.68
CA ASN A 170 -10.01 -24.57 -18.41
C ASN A 170 -8.85 -23.55 -18.38
N LEU A 171 -8.03 -23.49 -19.44
CA LEU A 171 -6.94 -22.52 -19.55
C LEU A 171 -7.44 -21.07 -19.49
N ALA A 172 -8.52 -20.76 -20.19
CA ALA A 172 -9.15 -19.44 -20.14
C ALA A 172 -9.65 -19.09 -18.74
N SER A 173 -10.25 -20.05 -18.03
CA SER A 173 -10.69 -19.90 -16.64
C SER A 173 -9.52 -19.64 -15.70
N THR A 174 -8.42 -20.40 -15.83
CA THR A 174 -7.19 -20.18 -15.05
C THR A 174 -6.61 -18.79 -15.32
N TYR A 175 -6.52 -18.37 -16.58
CA TYR A 175 -6.07 -17.03 -16.93
C TYR A 175 -6.94 -15.94 -16.27
N GLU A 176 -8.26 -16.10 -16.30
CA GLU A 176 -9.19 -15.17 -15.67
C GLU A 176 -8.98 -15.08 -14.15
N GLN A 177 -8.68 -16.19 -13.49
CA GLN A 177 -8.34 -16.19 -12.06
C GLN A 177 -7.06 -15.41 -11.77
N VAL A 178 -6.00 -15.60 -12.56
CA VAL A 178 -4.75 -14.83 -12.37
C VAL A 178 -4.98 -13.34 -12.64
N ALA A 179 -5.77 -13.00 -13.66
CA ALA A 179 -6.14 -11.62 -13.96
C ALA A 179 -6.95 -10.96 -12.82
N LYS A 180 -7.92 -11.69 -12.22
CA LYS A 180 -8.66 -11.23 -11.04
C LYS A 180 -7.75 -10.97 -9.83
N ASN A 181 -6.74 -11.82 -9.62
CA ASN A 181 -5.78 -11.65 -8.53
C ASN A 181 -4.93 -10.38 -8.70
N GLU A 182 -4.52 -10.06 -9.94
CA GLU A 182 -3.84 -8.80 -10.24
C GLU A 182 -4.72 -7.57 -10.06
N GLU A 183 -5.99 -7.65 -10.47
CA GLU A 183 -6.96 -6.58 -10.26
C GLU A 183 -7.09 -6.22 -8.77
N ILE A 184 -7.24 -7.23 -7.91
CA ILE A 184 -7.32 -7.05 -6.44
C ILE A 184 -6.05 -6.39 -5.92
N ARG A 185 -4.88 -6.82 -6.40
CA ARG A 185 -3.58 -6.25 -6.01
C ARG A 185 -3.49 -4.77 -6.36
N TRP A 186 -3.87 -4.40 -7.58
CA TRP A 186 -3.82 -3.00 -8.03
C TRP A 186 -4.86 -2.14 -7.33
N ARG A 187 -6.06 -2.66 -7.11
CA ARG A 187 -7.09 -1.98 -6.33
C ARG A 187 -6.63 -1.68 -4.91
N GLN A 188 -6.09 -2.68 -4.21
CA GLN A 188 -5.56 -2.51 -2.86
C GLN A 188 -4.44 -1.45 -2.81
N ARG A 189 -3.61 -1.37 -3.86
CA ARG A 189 -2.55 -0.36 -3.97
C ARG A 189 -3.09 1.04 -4.27
N SER A 190 -4.14 1.15 -5.08
CA SER A 190 -4.78 2.42 -5.43
C SER A 190 -5.58 3.06 -4.28
N ARG A 191 -5.99 2.26 -3.27
CA ARG A 191 -6.86 2.66 -2.15
C ARG A 191 -8.24 3.19 -2.56
N ILE A 192 -8.68 2.91 -3.78
CA ILE A 192 -10.00 3.30 -4.29
C ILE A 192 -11.06 2.31 -3.79
N GLN A 193 -12.02 2.80 -3.00
CA GLN A 193 -13.11 2.00 -2.41
C GLN A 193 -14.45 2.16 -3.14
N TRP A 194 -14.62 3.20 -3.95
CA TRP A 194 -15.92 3.57 -4.52
C TRP A 194 -16.24 2.90 -5.87
N LEU A 195 -15.23 2.37 -6.57
CA LEU A 195 -15.43 1.73 -7.88
C LEU A 195 -15.95 0.28 -7.70
N LYS A 196 -17.26 0.08 -7.83
CA LYS A 196 -17.90 -1.24 -7.84
C LYS A 196 -17.73 -1.91 -9.21
N GLN A 197 -16.83 -2.90 -9.29
CA GLN A 197 -16.76 -4.07 -10.21
C GLN A 197 -17.15 -3.97 -11.71
N ARG A 198 -17.38 -2.78 -12.27
CA ARG A 198 -17.65 -2.57 -13.69
C ARG A 198 -16.54 -1.74 -14.31
N ASP A 199 -15.35 -2.33 -14.34
CA ASP A 199 -14.61 -2.63 -15.57
C ASP A 199 -13.29 -3.33 -15.20
N LYS A 200 -12.76 -4.20 -16.05
CA LYS A 200 -11.49 -4.96 -15.86
C LYS A 200 -10.25 -4.05 -15.96
N ASN A 201 -10.33 -2.81 -15.46
CA ASN A 201 -9.40 -1.75 -15.80
C ASN A 201 -8.24 -1.67 -14.79
N THR A 202 -7.33 -2.64 -14.88
CA THR A 202 -6.07 -2.65 -14.12
C THR A 202 -5.22 -1.42 -14.40
N LYS A 203 -5.30 -0.85 -15.62
CA LYS A 203 -4.59 0.37 -16.02
C LYS A 203 -5.02 1.59 -15.19
N PHE A 204 -6.32 1.76 -14.95
CA PHE A 204 -6.82 2.84 -14.08
C PHE A 204 -6.22 2.75 -12.66
N PHE A 205 -6.31 1.58 -12.03
CA PHE A 205 -5.74 1.37 -10.69
C PHE A 205 -4.21 1.54 -10.67
N HIS A 206 -3.53 1.13 -11.74
CA HIS A 206 -2.10 1.32 -11.92
C HIS A 206 -1.72 2.81 -11.96
N ARG A 207 -2.44 3.60 -12.77
CA ARG A 207 -2.24 5.05 -12.91
C ARG A 207 -2.46 5.76 -11.58
N VAL A 208 -3.56 5.47 -10.87
CA VAL A 208 -3.84 6.10 -9.57
C VAL A 208 -2.80 5.72 -8.52
N ALA A 209 -2.42 4.44 -8.42
CA ALA A 209 -1.40 4.00 -7.47
C ALA A 209 -0.04 4.65 -7.75
N THR A 210 0.33 4.81 -9.03
CA THR A 210 1.58 5.44 -9.45
C THR A 210 1.58 6.94 -9.15
N SER A 211 0.49 7.64 -9.48
CA SER A 211 0.31 9.06 -9.15
C SER A 211 0.40 9.30 -7.64
N GLN A 212 -0.30 8.49 -6.84
CA GLN A 212 -0.27 8.63 -5.39
C GLN A 212 1.10 8.25 -4.79
N LYS A 213 1.83 7.29 -5.38
CA LYS A 213 3.21 7.02 -5.00
C LYS A 213 4.11 8.22 -5.27
N ARG A 214 3.97 8.90 -6.42
CA ARG A 214 4.74 10.14 -6.71
C ARG A 214 4.45 11.22 -5.68
N TYR A 215 3.17 11.48 -5.42
CA TYR A 215 2.76 12.53 -4.47
C TYR A 215 3.25 12.27 -3.04
N ASN A 216 3.19 11.03 -2.58
CA ASN A 216 3.60 10.66 -1.21
C ASN A 216 5.10 10.39 -1.05
N SER A 217 5.90 10.50 -2.12
CA SER A 217 7.35 10.26 -2.03
C SER A 217 8.04 11.51 -1.48
N ILE A 218 8.71 11.37 -0.34
CA ILE A 218 9.55 12.42 0.25
C ILE A 218 10.95 12.29 -0.37
N GLU A 219 11.31 13.23 -1.23
CA GLU A 219 12.61 13.27 -1.92
C GLU A 219 13.63 14.14 -1.19
N SER A 220 13.16 15.25 -0.61
CA SER A 220 14.00 16.19 0.09
C SER A 220 13.31 16.66 1.37
N LEU A 221 14.10 16.95 2.38
CA LEU A 221 13.64 17.50 3.65
C LEU A 221 14.50 18.70 4.01
N LEU A 222 13.86 19.78 4.44
CA LEU A 222 14.55 20.93 5.01
C LEU A 222 14.93 20.59 6.46
N VAL A 223 16.22 20.45 6.72
CA VAL A 223 16.77 20.14 8.04
C VAL A 223 17.71 21.27 8.41
N ASP A 224 17.43 21.97 9.52
CA ASP A 224 18.25 23.09 10.03
C ASP A 224 18.55 24.18 8.97
N GLY A 225 17.55 24.49 8.13
CA GLY A 225 17.68 25.48 7.05
C GLY A 225 18.40 24.99 5.79
N CYS A 226 18.92 23.75 5.79
CA CYS A 226 19.56 23.13 4.63
C CYS A 226 18.64 22.07 4.00
N ASN A 227 18.43 22.15 2.69
CA ASN A 227 17.65 21.12 1.99
C ASN A 227 18.53 19.89 1.75
N THR A 228 18.14 18.74 2.29
CA THR A 228 18.88 17.49 2.13
C THR A 228 18.10 16.51 1.26
N ASN A 229 18.79 15.85 0.33
CA ASN A 229 18.25 14.79 -0.52
C ASN A 229 18.79 13.41 -0.12
N ASP A 230 19.61 13.32 0.94
CA ASP A 230 20.16 12.05 1.42
C ASP A 230 19.06 11.25 2.16
N PRO A 231 18.66 10.06 1.65
CA PRO A 231 17.63 9.24 2.29
C PRO A 231 17.96 8.83 3.73
N SER A 232 19.26 8.73 4.08
CA SER A 232 19.70 8.34 5.42
C SER A 232 19.48 9.46 6.41
N VAL A 233 19.81 10.70 6.02
CA VAL A 233 19.60 11.90 6.82
C VAL A 233 18.10 12.14 7.00
N ILE A 234 17.32 12.13 5.91
CA ILE A 234 15.86 12.30 5.96
C ILE A 234 15.24 11.29 6.94
N LYS A 235 15.65 10.02 6.87
CA LYS A 235 15.12 8.97 7.75
C LYS A 235 15.45 9.24 9.22
N GLU A 236 16.70 9.60 9.53
CA GLU A 236 17.11 9.85 10.91
C GLU A 236 16.44 11.11 11.46
N THR A 237 16.32 12.18 10.68
CA THR A 237 15.62 13.41 11.09
C THR A 237 14.14 13.15 11.38
N ILE A 238 13.44 12.41 10.52
CA ILE A 238 12.03 12.06 10.77
C ILE A 238 11.91 11.21 12.04
N LYS A 239 12.80 10.23 12.20
CA LYS A 239 12.81 9.36 13.38
C LYS A 239 13.05 10.16 14.66
N SER A 240 14.08 11.00 14.70
CA SER A 240 14.41 11.81 15.88
C SER A 240 13.30 12.80 16.22
N PHE A 241 12.71 13.44 15.21
CA PHE A 241 11.57 14.35 15.40
C PHE A 241 10.40 13.64 16.11
N TYR A 242 9.95 12.49 15.60
CA TYR A 242 8.85 11.76 16.23
C TYR A 242 9.23 11.15 17.57
N GLN A 243 10.47 10.67 17.74
CA GLN A 243 10.94 10.21 19.05
C GLN A 243 10.84 11.33 20.09
N ASN A 244 11.32 12.52 19.77
CA ASN A 244 11.24 13.68 20.66
C ASN A 244 9.79 14.12 20.91
N LEU A 245 8.93 14.08 19.87
CA LEU A 245 7.51 14.43 20.00
C LEU A 245 6.75 13.51 20.94
N TYR A 246 7.07 12.21 20.94
CA TYR A 246 6.45 11.21 21.81
C TYR A 246 7.23 10.93 23.09
N THR A 247 8.35 11.62 23.32
CA THR A 247 9.08 11.55 24.58
C THR A 247 8.59 12.68 25.46
N GLU A 248 8.06 12.34 26.62
CA GLU A 248 7.64 13.34 27.60
C GLU A 248 8.89 13.99 28.22
N PRO A 249 9.03 15.33 28.16
CA PRO A 249 10.20 16.02 28.70
C PRO A 249 10.07 16.32 30.19
N GLU A 250 8.86 16.24 30.77
CA GLU A 250 8.64 16.49 32.18
C GLU A 250 8.82 15.21 33.00
N GLU A 251 9.78 15.25 33.94
CA GLU A 251 9.97 14.20 34.95
C GLU A 251 8.91 14.28 36.06
N TRP A 252 8.28 15.44 36.23
CA TRP A 252 7.30 15.68 37.26
C TRP A 252 5.90 15.35 36.76
N ARG A 253 5.26 14.37 37.40
CA ARG A 253 3.84 14.08 37.22
C ARG A 253 3.10 14.43 38.52
N PRO A 254 2.10 15.31 38.49
CA PRO A 254 1.26 15.53 39.67
C PRO A 254 0.53 14.23 40.01
N GLU A 255 0.66 13.78 41.26
CA GLU A 255 -0.19 12.72 41.77
C GLU A 255 -1.63 13.24 41.82
N LEU A 256 -2.48 12.66 40.98
CA LEU A 256 -3.89 12.98 40.91
C LEU A 256 -4.57 12.40 42.16
N GLN A 257 -4.49 13.10 43.30
CA GLN A 257 -5.21 12.73 44.51
C GLN A 257 -6.66 13.20 44.41
N LEU A 258 -7.45 12.42 43.68
CA LEU A 258 -8.88 12.66 43.54
C LEU A 258 -9.61 12.11 44.78
N GLN A 259 -9.98 13.00 45.71
CA GLN A 259 -10.84 12.66 46.84
C GLN A 259 -12.31 12.87 46.48
N GLY A 260 -13.16 11.87 46.75
CA GLY A 260 -14.62 11.99 46.59
C GLY A 260 -15.18 11.68 45.20
N ILE A 261 -14.44 10.96 44.35
CA ILE A 261 -14.97 10.48 43.07
C ILE A 261 -15.83 9.23 43.31
N THR A 262 -16.93 9.14 42.57
CA THR A 262 -17.70 7.91 42.41
C THR A 262 -16.80 6.81 41.86
N THR A 263 -16.33 5.93 42.73
CA THR A 263 -15.63 4.70 42.36
C THR A 263 -16.64 3.71 41.81
N ILE A 264 -16.27 3.04 40.73
CA ILE A 264 -17.00 1.87 40.23
C ILE A 264 -17.20 0.85 41.36
N SER A 265 -18.32 0.15 41.33
CA SER A 265 -18.59 -0.89 42.33
C SER A 265 -17.58 -2.04 42.20
N VAL A 266 -17.44 -2.86 43.23
CA VAL A 266 -16.54 -4.02 43.19
C VAL A 266 -16.94 -4.98 42.07
N GLU A 267 -18.25 -5.09 41.82
CA GLU A 267 -18.80 -5.90 40.73
C GLU A 267 -18.43 -5.32 39.36
N GLU A 268 -18.58 -4.01 39.17
CA GLU A 268 -18.17 -3.31 37.94
C GLU A 268 -16.65 -3.39 37.72
N GLN A 269 -15.86 -3.33 38.79
CA GLN A 269 -14.41 -3.51 38.73
C GLN A 269 -14.02 -4.92 38.28
N ILE A 270 -14.64 -5.95 38.85
CA ILE A 270 -14.40 -7.34 38.45
C ILE A 270 -14.79 -7.56 36.99
N GLU A 271 -15.91 -6.97 36.55
CA GLU A 271 -16.32 -7.01 35.15
C GLU A 271 -15.31 -6.27 34.25
N LEU A 272 -14.86 -5.08 34.63
CA LEU A 272 -13.89 -4.25 33.90
C LEU A 272 -12.44 -4.72 33.98
N GLU A 273 -12.10 -5.71 34.81
CA GLU A 273 -10.76 -6.33 34.88
C GLU A 273 -10.77 -7.78 34.36
N GLY A 274 -11.95 -8.30 34.02
CA GLY A 274 -12.13 -9.64 33.47
C GLY A 274 -11.40 -9.88 32.14
N PRO A 275 -11.15 -11.14 31.77
CA PRO A 275 -10.60 -11.49 30.47
C PRO A 275 -11.62 -11.15 29.35
N PHE A 276 -11.10 -10.73 28.20
CA PHE A 276 -11.96 -10.48 27.03
C PHE A 276 -12.66 -11.75 26.56
N GLU A 277 -13.96 -11.64 26.26
CA GLU A 277 -14.73 -12.73 25.66
C GLU A 277 -14.47 -12.86 24.16
N GLU A 278 -14.56 -14.08 23.62
CA GLU A 278 -14.32 -14.35 22.20
C GLU A 278 -15.34 -13.61 21.30
N GLU A 279 -16.57 -13.45 21.77
CA GLU A 279 -17.64 -12.74 21.06
C GLU A 279 -17.39 -11.24 20.98
N GLU A 280 -16.84 -10.64 22.04
CA GLU A 280 -16.45 -9.23 22.09
C GLU A 280 -15.33 -8.94 21.09
N ILE A 281 -14.28 -9.77 21.08
CA ILE A 281 -13.17 -9.67 20.15
C ILE A 281 -13.66 -9.81 18.70
N LEU A 282 -14.54 -10.79 18.44
CA LEU A 282 -15.11 -11.00 17.11
C LEU A 282 -16.02 -9.84 16.68
N GLY A 283 -16.79 -9.27 17.61
CA GLY A 283 -17.62 -8.09 17.41
C GLY A 283 -16.78 -6.88 17.01
N CYS A 284 -15.71 -6.60 17.76
CA CYS A 284 -14.75 -5.55 17.42
C CYS A 284 -14.13 -5.77 16.04
N LEU A 285 -13.67 -6.98 15.75
CA LEU A 285 -13.07 -7.31 14.45
C LEU A 285 -14.04 -7.14 13.28
N LYS A 286 -15.34 -7.43 13.47
CA LYS A 286 -16.37 -7.21 12.44
C LYS A 286 -16.66 -5.73 12.17
N LEU A 287 -16.43 -4.85 13.15
CA LEU A 287 -16.59 -3.40 12.98
C LEU A 287 -15.42 -2.76 12.19
N TYR A 288 -14.29 -3.47 12.06
CA TYR A 288 -13.18 -2.97 11.25
C TYR A 288 -13.45 -3.10 9.75
N ALA A 289 -13.26 -2.00 9.02
CA ALA A 289 -13.37 -1.99 7.57
C ALA A 289 -12.29 -2.88 6.92
N MET A 290 -12.72 -3.89 6.16
CA MET A 290 -11.87 -4.89 5.51
C MET A 290 -10.84 -4.32 4.52
N GLU A 291 -11.05 -3.10 3.99
CA GLU A 291 -10.17 -2.49 2.98
C GLU A 291 -9.35 -1.30 3.51
N LYS A 292 -9.21 -1.14 4.84
CA LYS A 292 -8.34 -0.10 5.42
C LYS A 292 -6.85 -0.45 5.30
N ALA A 293 -6.01 0.59 5.33
CA ALA A 293 -4.56 0.44 5.21
C ALA A 293 -4.01 -0.46 6.35
N PRO A 294 -3.10 -1.39 6.05
CA PRO A 294 -2.44 -2.17 7.09
C PRO A 294 -1.64 -1.24 8.00
N GLY A 295 -1.56 -1.61 9.29
CA GLY A 295 -0.69 -0.95 10.25
C GLY A 295 0.79 -1.10 9.90
N PRO A 296 1.69 -0.58 10.75
CA PRO A 296 3.15 -0.70 10.55
C PRO A 296 3.64 -2.16 10.51
N ASP A 297 2.86 -3.10 11.05
CA ASP A 297 3.09 -4.54 10.97
C ASP A 297 2.95 -5.09 9.53
N GLY A 298 2.09 -4.45 8.72
CA GLY A 298 1.82 -4.78 7.32
C GLY A 298 0.64 -5.74 7.12
N PHE A 299 -0.12 -6.04 8.19
CA PHE A 299 -1.27 -6.93 8.15
C PHE A 299 -2.60 -6.13 8.18
N PRO A 300 -3.46 -6.28 7.16
CA PRO A 300 -4.76 -5.60 7.12
C PRO A 300 -5.80 -6.41 7.92
N CYS A 301 -6.93 -5.78 8.26
CA CYS A 301 -8.00 -6.43 9.01
C CYS A 301 -8.49 -7.78 8.43
N PRO A 302 -8.55 -8.02 7.11
CA PRO A 302 -8.94 -9.34 6.59
C PRO A 302 -8.02 -10.47 7.04
N PHE A 303 -6.74 -10.17 7.34
CA PHE A 303 -5.82 -11.16 7.90
C PHE A 303 -6.21 -11.56 9.33
N THR A 304 -6.78 -10.66 10.13
CA THR A 304 -7.24 -10.95 11.49
C THR A 304 -8.59 -11.67 11.54
N CYS A 305 -9.30 -11.78 10.40
CA CYS A 305 -10.57 -12.50 10.29
C CYS A 305 -10.40 -13.97 9.84
N LEU A 306 -9.17 -14.50 9.82
CA LEU A 306 -8.91 -15.91 9.49
C LEU A 306 -9.66 -16.83 10.47
N SER A 307 -10.42 -17.77 9.92
CA SER A 307 -11.10 -18.83 10.66
C SER A 307 -10.08 -19.83 11.22
N GLY A 308 -9.61 -19.58 12.45
CA GLY A 308 -8.60 -20.39 13.16
C GLY A 308 -7.44 -19.55 13.70
N ASP A 309 -7.77 -18.43 14.33
CA ASP A 309 -6.91 -17.25 14.43
C ASP A 309 -5.63 -17.44 15.28
N PRO A 310 -4.45 -17.05 14.78
CA PRO A 310 -3.24 -16.83 15.56
C PRO A 310 -3.32 -15.72 16.64
N LYS A 311 -4.20 -14.73 16.49
CA LYS A 311 -4.46 -13.67 17.49
C LYS A 311 -5.58 -14.01 18.49
N ARG A 312 -6.35 -15.10 18.30
CA ARG A 312 -7.37 -15.54 19.28
C ARG A 312 -6.75 -15.99 20.60
N GLU A 313 -5.60 -16.68 20.56
CA GLU A 313 -4.86 -17.05 21.78
C GLU A 313 -4.28 -15.83 22.51
N TYR A 314 -4.07 -14.72 21.79
CA TYR A 314 -3.43 -13.52 22.31
C TYR A 314 -4.35 -12.74 23.25
N TYR A 315 -5.58 -12.44 22.83
CA TYR A 315 -6.51 -11.64 23.64
C TYR A 315 -6.99 -12.36 24.90
N LYS A 316 -6.89 -13.70 24.96
CA LYS A 316 -7.14 -14.48 26.18
C LYS A 316 -6.11 -14.19 27.30
N GLY A 317 -4.94 -13.67 26.94
CA GLY A 317 -3.88 -13.32 27.89
C GLY A 317 -3.89 -11.85 28.35
N TYR A 318 -4.86 -11.05 27.90
CA TYR A 318 -5.02 -9.66 28.32
C TYR A 318 -6.25 -9.54 29.21
N THR A 319 -6.05 -8.94 30.38
CA THR A 319 -7.14 -8.42 31.21
C THR A 319 -7.53 -7.05 30.69
N ARG A 320 -8.81 -6.70 30.84
CA ARG A 320 -9.28 -5.34 30.63
C ARG A 320 -8.49 -4.39 31.55
N ILE A 321 -8.10 -3.21 31.04
CA ILE A 321 -7.42 -2.17 31.82
C ILE A 321 -8.50 -1.19 32.26
N PRO A 322 -8.72 -0.97 33.56
CA PRO A 322 -9.66 0.06 34.01
C PRO A 322 -9.16 1.43 33.55
N GLY A 323 -10.06 2.19 32.92
CA GLY A 323 -9.81 3.52 32.35
C GLY A 323 -9.81 4.63 33.38
#